data_AF-A0A1X1QV41-F1
#
_entry.id   AF-A0A1X1QV41-F1
#
_cell.length_a   1.000
_cell.length_b   1.000
_cell.length_c   1.000
_cell.angle_alpha   90.00
_cell.angle_beta   90.00
_cell.angle_gamma   90.00
#
_symmetry.space_group_name_H-M   'P 1'
#
loop_
_entity.id
_entity.type
_entity.pdbx_description
1 polymer ?
#
loop_
_entity_poly.entity_id
_entity_poly.type
_entity_poly.pdbx_seq_one_letter_code
_entity_poly.pdbx_strand_id
1 'polypeptide(L)'
;MCHHYWPRGQGSSENYGKYAVTLTLQEICSDYVVRKMEVTESQSRISLGPASLTVMQFQYLKWPEDGVPQSTTGVLEVANLVQKVQMGSGNKPIVVMCK
;
A
#
# COMPACT_ATOMS: atom_id res chain seq x y z
N MET A 1 -9.43 11.92 9.13
CA MET A 1 -9.31 11.72 7.66
C MET A 1 -7.84 11.56 7.34
N CYS A 2 -7.43 10.48 6.67
CA CYS A 2 -6.05 10.33 6.20
C CYS A 2 -5.86 11.13 4.90
N HIS A 3 -4.73 11.81 4.74
CA HIS A 3 -4.39 12.50 3.50
C HIS A 3 -4.09 11.49 2.38
N HIS A 4 -4.27 11.90 1.13
CA HIS A 4 -3.95 11.08 -0.04
C HIS A 4 -2.44 11.13 -0.30
N TYR A 5 -1.70 10.13 0.21
CA TYR A 5 -0.22 10.10 0.20
C TYR A 5 0.39 9.22 -0.91
N TRP A 6 -0.42 8.81 -1.89
CA TRP A 6 0.00 7.97 -3.01
C TRP A 6 -0.39 8.62 -4.35
N PRO A 7 0.21 8.22 -5.48
CA PRO A 7 -0.13 8.81 -6.78
C PRO A 7 -1.58 8.56 -7.18
N ARG A 8 -2.25 9.57 -7.76
CA ARG A 8 -3.70 9.48 -8.06
C ARG A 8 -4.07 8.53 -9.20
N GLY A 9 -3.19 8.34 -10.17
CA GLY A 9 -3.46 7.55 -11.37
C GLY A 9 -2.59 6.30 -11.44
N GLN A 10 -3.16 5.16 -11.86
CA GLN A 10 -2.32 4.02 -12.23
C GLN A 10 -1.40 4.42 -13.38
N GLY A 11 -0.12 4.07 -13.29
CA GLY A 11 0.95 4.50 -14.18
C GLY A 11 1.52 5.89 -13.86
N SER A 12 0.92 6.65 -12.94
CA SER A 12 1.45 7.96 -12.54
C SER A 12 2.54 7.83 -11.48
N SER A 13 3.45 8.79 -11.49
CA SER A 13 4.54 8.93 -10.51
C SER A 13 4.48 10.30 -9.86
N GLU A 14 4.62 10.34 -8.53
CA GLU A 14 4.66 11.57 -7.74
C GLU A 14 5.90 11.57 -6.84
N ASN A 15 6.48 12.76 -6.62
CA ASN A 15 7.64 12.94 -5.74
C ASN A 15 7.19 13.36 -4.34
N TYR A 16 7.62 12.60 -3.33
CA TYR A 16 7.44 12.88 -1.91
C TYR A 16 8.81 13.12 -1.26
N GLY A 17 9.28 14.36 -1.31
CA GLY A 17 10.64 14.70 -0.89
C GLY A 17 11.69 14.04 -1.79
N LYS A 18 12.54 13.17 -1.21
CA LYS A 18 13.58 12.42 -1.94
C LYS A 18 13.10 11.08 -2.53
N TYR A 19 11.82 10.76 -2.37
CA TYR A 19 11.25 9.52 -2.87
C TYR A 19 10.37 9.79 -4.08
N ALA A 20 10.61 9.09 -5.18
CA ALA A 20 9.66 8.99 -6.28
C ALA A 20 8.80 7.75 -6.05
N VAL A 21 7.48 7.91 -6.08
CA VAL A 21 6.51 6.83 -5.86
C VAL A 21 5.68 6.69 -7.11
N THR A 22 5.68 5.50 -7.70
CA THR A 22 4.90 5.19 -8.91
C THR A 22 3.81 4.20 -8.55
N LEU A 23 2.55 4.52 -8.86
CA LEU A 23 1.44 3.60 -8.70
C LEU A 23 1.39 2.65 -9.90
N THR A 24 1.87 1.42 -9.73
CA THR A 24 2.00 0.46 -10.85
C THR A 24 0.75 -0.40 -11.05
N LEU A 25 -0.03 -0.62 -9.98
CA LEU A 25 -1.29 -1.37 -10.02
C LEU A 25 -2.29 -0.79 -9.02
N GLN A 26 -3.57 -0.71 -9.41
CA GLN A 26 -4.68 -0.48 -8.50
C GLN A 26 -5.84 -1.42 -8.82
N GLU A 27 -6.21 -2.26 -7.86
CA GLU A 27 -7.35 -3.17 -7.94
C GLU A 27 -8.42 -2.72 -6.95
N ILE A 28 -9.64 -2.50 -7.45
CA ILE A 28 -10.77 -2.05 -6.63
C ILE A 28 -11.73 -3.24 -6.47
N CYS A 29 -11.90 -3.68 -5.22
CA CYS A 29 -12.87 -4.69 -4.83
C CYS A 29 -14.07 -4.04 -4.13
N SER A 30 -15.10 -4.82 -3.78
CA SER A 30 -16.28 -4.29 -3.07
C SER A 30 -15.95 -3.73 -1.68
N ASP A 31 -15.01 -4.39 -0.98
CA ASP A 31 -14.76 -4.17 0.44
C ASP A 31 -13.40 -3.53 0.72
N TYR A 32 -12.49 -3.55 -0.25
CA TYR A 32 -11.13 -3.04 -0.12
C TYR A 32 -10.54 -2.61 -1.47
N VAL A 33 -9.44 -1.88 -1.41
CA VAL A 33 -8.59 -1.53 -2.55
C VAL A 33 -7.18 -2.07 -2.32
N VAL A 34 -6.57 -2.66 -3.34
CA VAL A 34 -5.17 -3.08 -3.32
C VAL A 34 -4.37 -2.20 -4.27
N ARG A 35 -3.22 -1.70 -3.82
CA ARG A 35 -2.29 -0.92 -4.65
C ARG A 35 -0.90 -1.52 -4.60
N LYS A 36 -0.26 -1.61 -5.77
CA LYS A 36 1.18 -1.87 -5.89
C LYS A 36 1.86 -0.56 -6.25
N MET A 37 2.86 -0.19 -5.47
CA MET A 37 3.66 1.01 -5.68
C MET A 37 5.14 0.64 -5.77
N GLU A 38 5.86 1.34 -6.63
CA GLU A 38 7.32 1.30 -6.65
C GLU A 38 7.86 2.59 -6.06
N VAL A 39 8.69 2.47 -5.03
CA VAL A 39 9.31 3.58 -4.33
C VAL A 39 10.79 3.56 -4.66
N THR A 40 11.30 4.65 -5.21
CA THR A 40 12.73 4.82 -5.50
C THR A 40 13.27 6.05 -4.79
N GLU A 41 14.48 5.93 -4.23
CA GLU A 41 15.19 7.09 -3.68
C GLU A 41 15.90 7.83 -4.82
N SER A 42 15.48 9.06 -5.12
CA SER A 42 16.00 9.85 -6.25
C SER A 42 17.40 10.42 -6.01
N GLN A 43 17.91 10.37 -4.76
CA GLN A 43 19.18 10.99 -4.35
C GLN A 43 20.15 10.02 -3.64
N SER A 44 20.25 8.75 -4.07
CA SER A 44 21.33 7.92 -3.57
C SER A 44 22.68 8.44 -4.07
N ARG A 45 23.50 8.97 -3.16
CA ARG A 45 24.90 9.36 -3.44
C ARG A 45 25.92 8.25 -3.13
N ILE A 46 25.48 7.09 -2.62
CA ILE A 46 26.37 6.06 -2.03
C ILE A 46 26.06 4.64 -2.55
N SER A 47 24.92 4.37 -3.19
CA SER A 47 24.55 3.02 -3.67
C SER A 47 24.83 2.84 -5.17
N LEU A 48 25.18 1.61 -5.58
CA LEU A 48 25.39 1.13 -6.96
C LEU A 48 24.11 1.14 -7.84
N GLY A 49 23.29 2.19 -7.76
CA GLY A 49 22.01 2.33 -8.47
C GLY A 49 20.85 2.66 -7.51
N PRO A 50 19.71 3.14 -8.03
CA PRO A 50 18.53 3.42 -7.21
C PRO A 50 17.98 2.09 -6.65
N ALA A 51 18.01 1.93 -5.33
CA ALA A 51 17.29 0.84 -4.67
C ALA A 51 15.80 1.12 -4.83
N SER A 52 15.09 0.28 -5.60
CA SER A 52 13.64 0.31 -5.72
C SER A 52 13.01 -0.65 -4.70
N LEU A 53 11.99 -0.19 -4.00
CA LEU A 53 11.18 -0.99 -3.09
C LEU A 53 9.77 -1.11 -3.66
N THR A 54 9.28 -2.35 -3.81
CA THR A 54 7.85 -2.59 -4.05
C THR A 54 7.10 -2.50 -2.73
N VAL A 55 6.09 -1.63 -2.68
CA VAL A 55 5.16 -1.48 -1.55
C VAL A 55 3.77 -1.94 -1.98
N MET A 56 3.19 -2.84 -1.19
CA MET A 56 1.79 -3.24 -1.33
C MET A 56 0.97 -2.53 -0.27
N GLN A 57 -0.04 -1.78 -0.69
CA GLN A 57 -0.98 -1.10 0.20
C GLN A 57 -2.36 -1.75 0.09
N PHE A 58 -2.95 -2.04 1.24
CA PHE A 58 -4.29 -2.61 1.35
C PHE A 58 -5.17 -1.61 2.12
N GLN A 59 -6.27 -1.19 1.51
CA GLN A 59 -7.18 -0.22 2.09
C GLN A 59 -8.57 -0.85 2.23
N TYR A 60 -8.92 -1.28 3.44
CA TYR A 60 -10.27 -1.76 3.74
C TYR A 60 -11.25 -0.58 3.83
N LEU A 61 -12.42 -0.70 3.20
CA LEU A 61 -13.37 0.39 2.98
C LEU A 61 -14.65 0.30 3.82
N LYS A 62 -14.96 -0.89 4.37
CA LYS A 62 -16.26 -1.17 5.00
C LYS A 62 -16.22 -1.16 6.53
N TRP A 63 -15.14 -0.62 7.11
CA TRP A 63 -15.08 -0.44 8.56
C TRP A 63 -15.89 0.80 8.96
N PRO A 64 -16.98 0.65 9.74
CA PRO A 64 -17.79 1.79 10.17
C PRO A 64 -17.07 2.59 11.26
N GLU A 65 -17.37 3.89 11.39
CA GLU A 65 -16.82 4.70 12.49
C GLU A 65 -17.31 4.18 13.84
N ASP A 66 -18.58 3.82 13.93
CA ASP A 66 -19.22 3.31 15.13
C ASP A 66 -19.43 1.80 15.03
N GLY A 67 -18.44 1.04 15.51
CA GLY A 67 -18.54 -0.41 15.69
C GLY A 67 -17.67 -1.24 14.75
N VAL A 68 -18.26 -2.30 14.20
CA VAL A 68 -17.55 -3.32 13.41
C VAL A 68 -18.29 -3.63 12.10
N PRO A 69 -17.60 -4.14 11.06
CA PRO A 69 -18.24 -4.59 9.84
C PRO A 69 -19.33 -5.65 10.09
N GLN A 70 -20.44 -5.58 9.35
CA GLN A 70 -21.52 -6.56 9.44
C GLN A 70 -21.12 -7.97 8.99
N SER A 71 -20.08 -8.06 8.16
CA SER A 71 -19.49 -9.31 7.68
C SER A 71 -17.98 -9.27 7.85
N THR A 72 -17.40 -10.39 8.29
CA THR A 72 -15.96 -10.56 8.44
C THR A 72 -15.25 -10.93 7.14
N THR A 73 -15.98 -11.29 6.08
CA THR A 73 -15.42 -11.80 4.82
C THR A 73 -14.34 -10.89 4.25
N GLY A 74 -14.65 -9.60 4.02
CA GLY A 74 -13.70 -8.67 3.44
C GLY A 74 -12.47 -8.40 4.33
N VAL A 75 -12.64 -8.39 5.66
CA VAL A 75 -11.49 -8.22 6.59
C VAL A 75 -10.58 -9.45 6.54
N LEU A 76 -11.16 -10.66 6.53
CA LEU A 76 -10.42 -11.91 6.43
C LEU A 76 -9.69 -12.04 5.09
N GLU A 77 -10.30 -11.62 3.99
CA GLU A 77 -9.63 -11.56 2.68
C GLU A 77 -8.41 -10.63 2.71
N VAL A 78 -8.55 -9.41 3.24
CA VAL A 78 -7.42 -8.49 3.39
C VAL A 78 -6.34 -9.10 4.27
N ALA A 79 -6.69 -9.69 5.41
CA ALA A 79 -5.71 -10.33 6.31
C ALA A 79 -4.93 -11.45 5.61
N ASN A 80 -5.63 -12.30 4.84
CA ASN A 80 -5.01 -13.38 4.06
C ASN A 80 -4.06 -12.83 2.98
N LEU A 81 -4.46 -11.76 2.27
CA LEU A 81 -3.61 -11.12 1.25
C LEU A 81 -2.37 -10.48 1.87
N VAL A 82 -2.54 -9.75 2.98
CA VAL A 82 -1.45 -9.14 3.74
C VAL A 82 -0.47 -10.22 4.20
N GLN A 83 -0.95 -11.32 4.78
CA GLN A 83 -0.09 -12.43 5.23
C GLN A 83 0.70 -13.05 4.07
N LYS A 84 0.06 -13.30 2.93
CA LYS A 84 0.74 -13.85 1.74
C LYS A 84 1.86 -12.93 1.25
N VAL A 85 1.58 -11.64 1.11
CA VAL A 85 2.58 -10.65 0.68
C VAL A 85 3.71 -10.51 1.72
N GLN A 86 3.36 -10.51 2.99
CA GLN A 86 4.30 -10.43 4.09
C GLN A 86 5.32 -11.57 4.07
N MET A 87 4.85 -12.81 3.94
CA MET A 87 5.73 -13.99 3.84
C MET A 87 6.65 -13.90 2.62
N GLY A 88 6.13 -13.44 1.47
CA GLY A 88 6.92 -13.24 0.26
C GLY A 88 7.96 -12.11 0.36
N SER A 89 7.79 -11.16 1.28
CA SER A 89 8.71 -10.02 1.48
C SER A 89 9.91 -10.35 2.37
N GLY A 90 9.99 -11.56 2.92
CA GLY A 90 10.96 -11.94 3.95
C GLY A 90 10.53 -11.54 5.36
N ASN A 91 9.22 -11.46 5.62
CA ASN A 91 8.63 -11.11 6.92
C ASN A 91 9.06 -9.74 7.47
N LYS A 92 9.15 -8.72 6.61
CA LYS A 92 9.50 -7.34 7.00
C LYS A 92 8.35 -6.66 7.76
N PRO A 93 8.57 -5.71 8.67
CA PRO A 93 7.47 -5.08 9.42
C PRO A 93 6.32 -4.56 8.52
N ILE A 94 5.08 -4.73 8.99
CA ILE A 94 3.87 -4.21 8.34
C ILE A 94 3.50 -2.88 8.98
N VAL A 95 3.28 -1.86 8.16
CA VAL A 95 2.72 -0.58 8.62
C VAL A 95 1.19 -0.66 8.55
N VAL A 96 0.53 -0.45 9.69
CA VAL A 96 -0.93 -0.40 9.79
C VAL A 96 -1.32 1.02 10.19
N MET A 97 -2.24 1.63 9.44
CA MET A 97 -2.77 2.96 9.73
C MET A 97 -4.30 2.88 9.74
N CYS A 98 -4.91 3.38 10.81
CA CYS A 98 -6.33 3.67 10.88
C CYS A 98 -6.53 5.19 10.84
N LYS A 99 -7.78 5.64 10.94
CA LYS A 99 -8.06 7.05 11.24
C LYS A 99 -7.58 7.42 12.65
#